data_AF-A0A8K0A0T0-F1
#
_entry.id   AF-A0A8K0A0T0-F1
#
_cell.length_a   1.000
_cell.length_b   1.000
_cell.length_c   1.000
_cell.angle_alpha   90.00
_cell.angle_beta   90.00
_cell.angle_gamma   90.00
#
_symmetry.space_group_name_H-M   'P 1'
#
loop_
_entity.id
_entity.type
_entity.pdbx_description
1 polymer ?
#
loop_
_entity_poly.entity_id
_entity_poly.type
_entity_poly.pdbx_seq_one_letter_code
_entity_poly.pdbx_strand_id
1 'polypeptide(L)'
;MTRDPSSVLSVSGYPHEHIMASTDASVLFLLLCFLYPYTSFQFTPVANYTTTEWNPQPIPNNYLATLYTPSWVPNMKKKLVNYNRNLRPGFGGPPLLVKMSLDVVSIDHISAVDLDFTICILLRQYWKDERLAFTGTNESISLDGRLVEYLWVPDTFFPNSKFSFLHNVTMANRLLRLWPDGSIVYGQRVTVIAECNMDLRKYPLDKQNCSLHLESYGYTTDDMIYKWLKGDDSVRGLQNLQVAQFRVKNHRTKEMIVTYETGAYPHVAFSFRLTREVAYIFLQMYVPSTLLVMISWVSFWINKDSPPARVSLGITTVLAQTTFVTSARASLPKISYIKAVDVYLLMCFFFVFAALGEYAIVSFESTRRKRKAAKKEKEIQTQREREIAQRAAFVDQIFQVHPDEKLPELQMTSTEPEEEQSWSTKEGSSSGISEETKARRMARIRAKVARIQKVSLHDIEDVDNIDRYSRIIFPSTFVFCAVLYWTVYLLKM
;
A
#
# COMPACT_ATOMS: atom_id res chain seq x y z
N MET A 1 -24.60 -62.50 -40.35
CA MET A 1 -25.55 -63.28 -39.53
C MET A 1 -26.39 -62.27 -38.76
N THR A 2 -27.67 -62.22 -39.08
CA THR A 2 -28.69 -61.26 -38.60
C THR A 2 -29.21 -61.63 -37.20
N ARG A 3 -29.32 -60.64 -36.29
CA ARG A 3 -30.50 -60.42 -35.41
C ARG A 3 -30.33 -59.15 -34.54
N ASP A 4 -31.27 -58.23 -34.76
CA ASP A 4 -31.77 -57.12 -33.92
C ASP A 4 -32.41 -57.60 -32.58
N PRO A 5 -33.01 -56.75 -31.70
CA PRO A 5 -32.79 -55.34 -31.31
C PRO A 5 -32.98 -55.07 -29.77
N SER A 6 -33.00 -53.77 -29.40
CA SER A 6 -33.74 -53.07 -28.29
C SER A 6 -33.28 -53.07 -26.82
N SER A 7 -32.86 -51.87 -26.35
CA SER A 7 -33.33 -51.11 -25.15
C SER A 7 -32.35 -49.97 -24.83
N VAL A 8 -32.64 -48.75 -24.36
CA VAL A 8 -33.86 -48.01 -23.95
C VAL A 8 -33.48 -46.52 -23.72
N LEU A 9 -34.37 -45.60 -24.14
CA LEU A 9 -34.72 -44.22 -23.73
C LEU A 9 -33.72 -43.04 -23.51
N SER A 10 -33.86 -42.05 -24.40
CA SER A 10 -34.12 -40.59 -24.26
C SER A 10 -33.65 -39.75 -23.05
N VAL A 11 -32.99 -38.63 -23.37
CA VAL A 11 -32.77 -37.45 -22.50
C VAL A 11 -33.57 -36.26 -23.06
N SER A 12 -34.53 -35.73 -22.30
CA SER A 12 -35.11 -34.38 -22.45
C SER A 12 -34.59 -33.52 -21.29
N GLY A 13 -34.01 -32.34 -21.48
CA GLY A 13 -34.70 -31.10 -21.85
C GLY A 13 -34.79 -30.20 -20.61
N TYR A 14 -33.92 -29.18 -20.50
CA TYR A 14 -33.96 -28.15 -19.46
C TYR A 14 -34.47 -26.83 -20.08
N PRO A 15 -35.42 -26.11 -19.46
CA PRO A 15 -35.73 -24.75 -19.86
C PRO A 15 -35.00 -23.71 -18.99
N HIS A 16 -34.59 -22.63 -19.65
CA HIS A 16 -34.16 -21.37 -19.07
C HIS A 16 -35.34 -20.68 -18.36
N GLU A 17 -35.15 -20.19 -17.13
CA GLU A 17 -35.99 -19.13 -16.57
C GLU A 17 -35.18 -18.09 -15.78
N HIS A 18 -35.70 -16.87 -15.85
CA HIS A 18 -35.13 -15.59 -15.46
C HIS A 18 -35.10 -15.36 -13.94
N ILE A 19 -34.01 -14.80 -13.42
CA ILE A 19 -33.93 -14.29 -12.05
C ILE A 19 -34.40 -12.82 -12.03
N MET A 20 -35.60 -12.57 -11.51
CA MET A 20 -36.00 -11.27 -10.98
C MET A 20 -35.57 -11.15 -9.52
N ALA A 21 -34.95 -10.02 -9.18
CA ALA A 21 -34.58 -9.64 -7.82
C ALA A 21 -35.83 -9.31 -6.99
N SER A 22 -35.91 -9.86 -5.78
CA SER A 22 -36.80 -9.41 -4.71
C SER A 22 -36.08 -9.51 -3.36
N THR A 23 -36.25 -8.49 -2.53
CA THR A 23 -35.46 -8.09 -1.36
C THR A 23 -35.70 -8.89 -0.06
N ASP A 24 -36.42 -10.02 -0.11
CA ASP A 24 -36.92 -10.70 1.11
C ASP A 24 -36.14 -11.97 1.52
N ALA A 25 -35.09 -12.36 0.80
CA ALA A 25 -34.33 -13.59 1.08
C ALA A 25 -33.37 -13.47 2.29
N SER A 26 -33.04 -12.24 2.71
CA SER A 26 -32.02 -11.98 3.75
C SER A 26 -32.50 -12.31 5.17
N VAL A 27 -33.81 -12.18 5.42
CA VAL A 27 -34.39 -12.34 6.76
C VAL A 27 -34.66 -13.82 7.07
N LEU A 28 -35.06 -14.61 6.06
CA LEU A 28 -35.24 -16.06 6.22
C LEU A 28 -33.91 -16.77 6.46
N PHE A 29 -32.83 -16.30 5.83
CA PHE A 29 -31.50 -16.88 5.99
C PHE A 29 -30.92 -16.63 7.39
N LEU A 30 -31.17 -15.44 7.97
CA LEU A 30 -30.75 -15.13 9.33
C LEU A 30 -31.55 -15.88 10.40
N LEU A 31 -32.85 -16.12 10.19
CA LEU A 31 -33.68 -16.90 11.13
C LEU A 31 -33.31 -18.40 11.16
N LEU A 32 -32.88 -18.97 10.04
CA LEU A 32 -32.43 -20.36 9.98
C LEU A 32 -31.07 -20.59 10.67
N CYS A 33 -30.21 -19.57 10.75
CA CYS A 33 -28.93 -19.66 11.47
C CYS A 33 -29.07 -19.66 13.00
N PHE A 34 -30.19 -19.20 13.56
CA PHE A 34 -30.42 -19.14 15.02
C PHE A 34 -31.09 -20.39 15.61
N LEU A 35 -31.70 -21.25 14.78
CA LEU A 35 -32.47 -22.42 15.25
C LEU A 35 -31.69 -23.75 15.26
N TYR A 36 -30.43 -23.77 14.81
CA TYR A 36 -29.58 -24.97 14.84
C TYR A 36 -28.19 -24.67 15.43
N PRO A 37 -28.01 -24.73 16.76
CA PRO A 37 -26.68 -24.68 17.33
C PRO A 37 -26.02 -26.06 17.17
N TYR A 38 -24.85 -26.06 16.52
CA TYR A 38 -23.78 -27.06 16.64
C TYR A 38 -24.21 -28.52 16.82
N THR A 39 -24.51 -29.20 15.72
CA THR A 39 -24.25 -30.63 15.61
C THR A 39 -22.89 -30.82 14.94
N SER A 40 -22.01 -31.47 15.68
CA SER A 40 -20.75 -32.04 15.23
C SER A 40 -20.92 -32.73 13.88
N PHE A 41 -20.22 -32.24 12.87
CA PHE A 41 -20.00 -32.96 11.62
C PHE A 41 -19.16 -34.21 11.95
N GLN A 42 -19.83 -35.32 12.28
CA GLN A 42 -19.22 -36.63 12.12
C GLN A 42 -19.11 -36.89 10.63
N PHE A 43 -17.88 -36.94 10.13
CA PHE A 43 -17.58 -37.63 8.88
C PHE A 43 -18.14 -39.04 9.01
N THR A 44 -19.21 -39.35 8.28
CA THR A 44 -19.49 -40.74 7.95
C THR A 44 -18.33 -41.21 7.07
N PRO A 45 -17.60 -42.27 7.45
CA PRO A 45 -16.64 -42.84 6.53
C PRO A 45 -17.43 -43.30 5.31
N VAL A 46 -17.09 -42.71 4.16
CA VAL A 46 -17.51 -43.23 2.87
C VAL A 46 -17.21 -44.73 2.88
N ALA A 47 -18.23 -45.54 2.62
CA ALA A 47 -18.11 -46.98 2.56
C ALA A 47 -16.84 -47.33 1.79
N ASN A 48 -15.99 -48.16 2.39
CA ASN A 48 -14.80 -48.70 1.74
C ASN A 48 -15.25 -49.38 0.44
N TYR A 49 -15.21 -48.66 -0.67
CA TYR A 49 -15.02 -49.28 -1.95
C TYR A 49 -13.65 -49.93 -1.80
N THR A 50 -13.64 -51.25 -1.69
CA THR A 50 -12.45 -52.00 -2.02
C THR A 50 -12.11 -51.58 -3.45
N THR A 51 -11.19 -50.61 -3.59
CA THR A 51 -10.37 -50.56 -4.78
C THR A 51 -9.83 -51.98 -4.86
N THR A 52 -10.30 -52.74 -5.84
CA THR A 52 -9.59 -53.93 -6.27
C THR A 52 -8.21 -53.40 -6.57
N GLU A 53 -7.29 -53.63 -5.64
CA GLU A 53 -5.89 -53.29 -5.78
C GLU A 53 -5.53 -53.96 -7.09
N TRP A 54 -5.30 -53.13 -8.13
CA TRP A 54 -4.89 -53.63 -9.41
C TRP A 54 -3.53 -54.25 -9.12
N ASN A 55 -3.55 -55.56 -8.87
CA ASN A 55 -2.38 -56.37 -8.63
C ASN A 55 -2.01 -56.86 -10.02
N PRO A 56 -1.13 -56.15 -10.76
CA PRO A 56 -0.57 -56.72 -11.97
C PRO A 56 0.00 -58.05 -11.56
N GLN A 57 -0.56 -59.13 -12.09
CA GLN A 57 0.14 -60.39 -12.10
C GLN A 57 1.56 -60.09 -12.61
N PRO A 58 2.62 -60.54 -11.93
CA PRO A 58 3.97 -60.32 -12.41
C PRO A 58 4.01 -60.86 -13.83
N ILE A 59 4.18 -59.95 -14.80
CA ILE A 59 4.43 -60.32 -16.17
C ILE A 59 5.60 -61.30 -16.09
N PRO A 60 5.46 -62.56 -16.58
CA PRO A 60 6.56 -63.50 -16.55
C PRO A 60 7.79 -62.82 -17.15
N ASN A 61 8.97 -62.95 -16.53
CA ASN A 61 10.24 -62.30 -16.94
C ASN A 61 10.62 -62.43 -18.44
N ASN A 62 9.85 -63.22 -19.17
CA ASN A 62 10.03 -63.59 -20.56
C ASN A 62 9.23 -62.68 -21.52
N TYR A 63 8.34 -61.82 -21.01
CA TYR A 63 7.57 -60.89 -21.85
C TYR A 63 8.11 -59.45 -21.67
N LEU A 64 8.80 -58.99 -22.72
CA LEU A 64 8.79 -57.59 -23.21
C LEU A 64 9.71 -56.54 -22.55
N ALA A 65 11.02 -56.79 -22.51
CA ALA A 65 12.01 -55.68 -22.52
C ALA A 65 13.31 -56.02 -23.27
N THR A 66 13.80 -57.25 -23.19
CA THR A 66 15.09 -57.66 -23.77
C THR A 66 15.10 -57.82 -25.29
N LEU A 67 13.93 -57.99 -25.92
CA LEU A 67 13.82 -58.24 -27.36
C LEU A 67 13.86 -56.97 -28.22
N TYR A 68 13.66 -55.79 -27.62
CA TYR A 68 13.56 -54.51 -28.34
C TYR A 68 14.58 -53.44 -27.90
N THR A 69 15.43 -53.71 -26.91
CA THR A 69 16.51 -52.78 -26.57
C THR A 69 17.62 -52.92 -27.60
N PRO A 70 17.93 -51.87 -28.40
CA PRO A 70 19.03 -51.91 -29.34
C PRO A 70 20.34 -52.27 -28.61
N SER A 71 21.20 -53.07 -29.26
CA SER A 71 22.45 -53.56 -28.65
C SER A 71 23.42 -52.45 -28.21
N TRP A 72 23.28 -51.25 -28.80
CA TRP A 72 24.06 -50.06 -28.44
C TRP A 72 23.58 -49.37 -27.16
N VAL A 73 22.35 -49.63 -26.69
CA VAL A 73 21.85 -49.04 -25.44
C VAL A 73 22.60 -49.69 -24.27
N PRO A 74 23.29 -48.90 -23.42
CA PRO A 74 24.02 -49.45 -22.31
C PRO A 74 23.07 -50.15 -21.35
N ASN A 75 23.42 -51.38 -20.98
CA ASN A 75 22.70 -52.08 -19.93
C ASN A 75 23.01 -51.41 -18.57
N MET A 76 22.17 -50.47 -18.17
CA MET A 76 22.34 -49.70 -16.93
C MET A 76 22.38 -50.61 -15.71
N LYS A 77 21.59 -51.70 -15.69
CA LYS A 77 21.63 -52.68 -14.60
C LYS A 77 23.03 -53.27 -14.45
N LYS A 78 23.67 -53.67 -15.56
CA LYS A 78 25.06 -54.17 -15.56
C LYS A 78 26.07 -53.09 -15.17
N LYS A 79 25.90 -51.85 -15.63
CA LYS A 79 26.79 -50.73 -15.25
C LYS A 79 26.73 -50.36 -13.78
N LEU A 80 25.57 -50.54 -13.15
CA LEU A 80 25.36 -50.27 -11.73
C LEU A 80 25.89 -51.39 -10.83
N VAL A 81 26.17 -52.59 -11.37
CA VAL A 81 26.90 -53.62 -10.64
C VAL A 81 28.32 -53.11 -10.40
N ASN A 82 28.66 -52.88 -9.13
CA ASN A 82 29.91 -52.26 -8.65
C ASN A 82 29.99 -50.72 -8.73
N TYR A 83 28.90 -50.04 -9.05
CA TYR A 83 28.86 -48.59 -8.95
C TYR A 83 28.64 -48.16 -7.50
N ASN A 84 29.61 -47.48 -6.90
CA ASN A 84 29.47 -46.89 -5.56
C ASN A 84 29.00 -45.43 -5.66
N ARG A 85 27.72 -45.19 -5.34
CA ARG A 85 27.11 -43.85 -5.35
C ARG A 85 27.61 -42.93 -4.23
N ASN A 86 28.22 -43.47 -3.19
CA ASN A 86 28.66 -42.67 -2.03
C ASN A 86 30.00 -41.98 -2.29
N LEU A 87 30.70 -42.36 -3.36
CA LEU A 87 31.98 -41.79 -3.75
C LEU A 87 31.80 -40.90 -4.98
N ARG A 88 32.35 -39.67 -4.90
CA ARG A 88 32.38 -38.77 -6.05
C ARG A 88 33.16 -39.40 -7.22
N PRO A 89 32.78 -39.11 -8.47
CA PRO A 89 33.59 -39.46 -9.63
C PRO A 89 35.03 -38.96 -9.48
N GLY A 90 36.01 -39.83 -9.75
CA GLY A 90 37.43 -39.49 -9.62
C GLY A 90 37.90 -39.26 -8.18
N PHE A 91 37.27 -39.91 -7.19
CA PHE A 91 37.71 -39.84 -5.78
C PHE A 91 39.20 -40.13 -5.61
N GLY A 92 39.90 -39.31 -4.82
CA GLY A 92 41.37 -39.35 -4.66
C GLY A 92 42.15 -38.68 -5.80
N GLY A 93 41.48 -38.22 -6.85
CA GLY A 93 42.03 -37.44 -7.95
C GLY A 93 41.68 -35.94 -7.86
N PRO A 94 41.83 -35.19 -8.98
CA PRO A 94 41.55 -33.75 -9.00
C PRO A 94 40.08 -33.43 -8.66
N PRO A 95 39.78 -32.17 -8.28
CA PRO A 95 38.42 -31.75 -8.01
C PRO A 95 37.50 -31.97 -9.20
N LEU A 96 36.29 -32.49 -8.95
CA LEU A 96 35.28 -32.67 -9.98
C LEU A 96 34.72 -31.31 -10.43
N LEU A 97 34.79 -31.03 -11.72
CA LEU A 97 34.16 -29.84 -12.27
C LEU A 97 32.66 -30.07 -12.52
N VAL A 98 31.81 -29.33 -11.83
CA VAL A 98 30.36 -29.31 -12.07
C VAL A 98 29.96 -27.96 -12.66
N LYS A 99 29.49 -27.98 -13.90
CA LYS A 99 29.00 -26.78 -14.58
C LYS A 99 27.50 -26.61 -14.34
N MET A 100 27.05 -25.38 -14.14
CA MET A 100 25.67 -25.04 -13.81
C MET A 100 25.02 -24.23 -14.94
N SER A 101 23.75 -24.49 -15.20
CA SER A 101 22.87 -23.65 -16.03
C SER A 101 21.49 -23.57 -15.39
N LEU A 102 20.85 -22.43 -15.51
CA LEU A 102 19.59 -22.14 -14.84
C LEU A 102 18.63 -21.45 -15.82
N ASP A 103 17.43 -21.98 -15.94
CA ASP A 103 16.34 -21.24 -16.60
C ASP A 103 15.35 -20.79 -15.54
N VAL A 104 15.12 -19.47 -15.44
CA VAL A 104 14.10 -18.91 -14.58
C VAL A 104 12.75 -19.08 -15.25
N VAL A 105 11.85 -19.84 -14.63
CA VAL A 105 10.49 -20.08 -15.11
C VAL A 105 9.58 -18.94 -14.68
N SER A 106 9.65 -18.56 -13.41
CA SER A 106 8.84 -17.48 -12.84
C SER A 106 9.48 -16.88 -11.59
N ILE A 107 9.11 -15.64 -11.30
CA ILE A 107 9.30 -14.98 -10.01
C ILE A 107 7.90 -14.64 -9.52
N ASP A 108 7.42 -15.35 -8.51
CA ASP A 108 6.00 -15.39 -8.17
C ASP A 108 5.65 -14.35 -7.09
N HIS A 109 6.28 -14.45 -5.93
CA HIS A 109 5.99 -13.61 -4.76
C HIS A 109 7.26 -12.86 -4.33
N ILE A 110 7.15 -11.56 -4.07
CA ILE A 110 8.26 -10.75 -3.52
C ILE A 110 7.72 -10.10 -2.23
N SER A 111 8.15 -10.61 -1.08
CA SER A 111 7.71 -10.11 0.22
C SER A 111 8.66 -9.04 0.74
N ALA A 112 8.20 -7.79 0.70
CA ALA A 112 8.92 -6.69 1.35
C ALA A 112 8.82 -6.76 2.89
N VAL A 113 7.91 -7.58 3.44
CA VAL A 113 7.74 -7.81 4.89
C VAL A 113 8.77 -8.81 5.37
N ASP A 114 8.85 -9.95 4.68
CA ASP A 114 9.72 -11.05 5.06
C ASP A 114 11.14 -10.91 4.49
N LEU A 115 11.37 -9.92 3.62
CA LEU A 115 12.64 -9.71 2.93
C LEU A 115 13.05 -10.94 2.12
N ASP A 116 12.12 -11.48 1.33
CA ASP A 116 12.35 -12.65 0.48
C ASP A 116 11.62 -12.56 -0.86
N PHE A 117 12.00 -13.48 -1.76
CA PHE A 117 11.35 -13.68 -3.03
C PHE A 117 11.22 -15.17 -3.35
N THR A 118 10.13 -15.54 -4.01
CA THR A 118 9.86 -16.88 -4.51
C THR A 118 10.23 -16.94 -5.99
N ILE A 119 11.12 -17.86 -6.34
CA ILE A 119 11.57 -18.10 -7.70
C ILE A 119 11.39 -19.56 -8.08
N CYS A 120 10.83 -19.83 -9.26
CA CYS A 120 10.78 -21.15 -9.86
C CYS A 120 11.84 -21.26 -10.95
N ILE A 121 12.70 -22.27 -10.84
CA ILE A 121 13.84 -22.48 -11.74
C ILE A 121 13.89 -23.91 -12.26
N LEU A 122 14.45 -24.06 -13.46
CA LEU A 122 14.99 -25.32 -13.97
C LEU A 122 16.50 -25.29 -13.79
N LEU A 123 16.99 -25.97 -12.76
CA LEU A 123 18.42 -26.09 -12.49
C LEU A 123 18.98 -27.28 -13.29
N ARG A 124 20.03 -27.04 -14.07
CA ARG A 124 20.78 -28.06 -14.80
C ARG A 124 22.23 -28.10 -14.34
N GLN A 125 22.70 -29.29 -14.04
CA GLN A 125 24.06 -29.56 -13.58
C GLN A 125 24.74 -30.53 -14.55
N TYR A 126 25.99 -30.25 -14.86
CA TYR A 126 26.79 -30.98 -15.83
C TYR A 126 28.09 -31.43 -15.19
N TRP A 127 28.31 -32.74 -15.12
CA TRP A 127 29.57 -33.31 -14.65
C TRP A 127 29.93 -34.54 -15.49
N LYS A 128 31.15 -35.03 -15.35
CA LYS A 128 31.61 -36.23 -16.04
C LYS A 128 31.83 -37.35 -15.04
N ASP A 129 31.26 -38.52 -15.31
CA ASP A 129 31.49 -39.75 -14.54
C ASP A 129 31.91 -40.88 -15.50
N GLU A 130 33.22 -41.14 -15.54
CA GLU A 130 33.83 -42.11 -16.45
C GLU A 130 33.32 -43.54 -16.22
N ARG A 131 32.84 -43.85 -15.02
CA ARG A 131 32.25 -45.17 -14.68
C ARG A 131 31.00 -45.46 -15.52
N LEU A 132 30.32 -44.40 -15.95
CA LEU A 132 29.07 -44.47 -16.71
C LEU A 132 29.28 -44.35 -18.23
N ALA A 133 30.50 -44.13 -18.70
CA ALA A 133 30.84 -44.05 -20.12
C ALA A 133 30.48 -45.34 -20.88
N PHE A 134 29.92 -45.22 -22.07
CA PHE A 134 29.45 -46.37 -22.86
C PHE A 134 29.79 -46.20 -24.34
N THR A 135 29.86 -47.32 -25.05
CA THR A 135 30.23 -47.39 -26.46
C THR A 135 29.06 -47.89 -27.30
N GLY A 136 28.98 -47.49 -28.57
CA GLY A 136 27.98 -47.98 -29.52
C GLY A 136 27.11 -46.91 -30.16
N THR A 137 27.17 -45.67 -29.66
CA THR A 137 26.56 -44.50 -30.30
C THR A 137 27.35 -43.24 -29.94
N ASN A 138 27.25 -42.20 -30.76
CA ASN A 138 27.77 -40.86 -30.49
C ASN A 138 26.69 -39.93 -29.92
N GLU A 139 25.46 -40.42 -29.78
CA GLU A 139 24.32 -39.64 -29.31
C GLU A 139 24.09 -39.79 -27.80
N SER A 140 23.50 -38.76 -27.20
CA SER A 140 23.11 -38.78 -25.80
C SER A 140 21.82 -39.59 -25.59
N ILE A 141 21.73 -40.30 -24.47
CA ILE A 141 20.54 -41.07 -24.10
C ILE A 141 19.80 -40.35 -22.98
N SER A 142 18.49 -40.14 -23.16
CA SER A 142 17.60 -39.67 -22.10
C SER A 142 17.19 -40.87 -21.23
N LEU A 143 17.47 -40.79 -19.93
CA LEU A 143 17.18 -41.82 -18.95
C LEU A 143 16.02 -41.37 -18.04
N ASP A 144 15.33 -42.33 -17.43
CA ASP A 144 14.29 -42.06 -16.43
C ASP A 144 14.90 -41.39 -15.19
N GLY A 145 14.26 -40.33 -14.70
CA GLY A 145 14.72 -39.55 -13.54
C GLY A 145 14.78 -40.34 -12.22
N ARG A 146 14.12 -41.49 -12.11
CA ARG A 146 14.20 -42.39 -10.94
C ARG A 146 15.57 -43.02 -10.78
N LEU A 147 16.33 -43.15 -11.87
CA LEU A 147 17.66 -43.76 -11.83
C LEU A 147 18.65 -42.94 -10.98
N VAL A 148 18.37 -41.64 -10.78
CA VAL A 148 19.16 -40.71 -9.99
C VAL A 148 19.40 -41.22 -8.56
N GLU A 149 18.47 -42.00 -7.98
CA GLU A 149 18.63 -42.55 -6.63
C GLU A 149 19.78 -43.55 -6.51
N TYR A 150 20.24 -44.12 -7.62
CA TYR A 150 21.34 -45.09 -7.67
C TYR A 150 22.66 -44.47 -8.14
N LEU A 151 22.64 -43.20 -8.55
CA LEU A 151 23.81 -42.48 -9.07
C LEU A 151 24.38 -41.52 -8.02
N TRP A 152 25.66 -41.21 -8.13
CA TRP A 152 26.21 -40.07 -7.40
C TRP A 152 25.68 -38.78 -8.04
N VAL A 153 25.18 -37.87 -7.22
CA VAL A 153 24.71 -36.54 -7.62
C VAL A 153 25.32 -35.51 -6.68
N PRO A 154 25.80 -34.37 -7.18
CA PRO A 154 26.29 -33.28 -6.34
C PRO A 154 25.23 -32.80 -5.35
N ASP A 155 25.66 -32.54 -4.12
CA ASP A 155 24.86 -32.10 -2.97
C ASP A 155 24.62 -30.58 -2.99
N THR A 156 24.19 -30.06 -4.14
CA THR A 156 23.92 -28.63 -4.30
C THR A 156 22.72 -28.19 -3.47
N PHE A 157 22.95 -27.25 -2.57
CA PHE A 157 21.91 -26.60 -1.77
C PHE A 157 21.89 -25.08 -2.01
N PHE A 158 20.85 -24.42 -1.49
CA PHE A 158 20.67 -22.97 -1.62
C PHE A 158 20.93 -22.31 -0.25
N PRO A 159 22.10 -21.69 -0.01
CA PRO A 159 22.46 -21.16 1.31
C PRO A 159 21.50 -20.09 1.82
N ASN A 160 21.01 -19.23 0.93
CA ASN A 160 20.07 -18.16 1.28
C ASN A 160 18.60 -18.57 1.12
N SER A 161 18.29 -19.87 1.09
CA SER A 161 16.91 -20.36 1.03
C SER A 161 16.29 -20.48 2.41
N LYS A 162 15.12 -19.86 2.60
CA LYS A 162 14.26 -20.12 3.78
C LYS A 162 13.45 -21.40 3.61
N PHE A 163 13.01 -21.66 2.38
CA PHE A 163 12.22 -22.83 2.04
C PHE A 163 12.45 -23.18 0.57
N SER A 164 12.59 -24.47 0.27
CA SER A 164 12.78 -24.95 -1.10
C SER A 164 11.98 -26.22 -1.33
N PHE A 165 11.38 -26.33 -2.50
CA PHE A 165 10.52 -27.45 -2.88
C PHE A 165 10.88 -28.00 -4.26
N LEU A 166 10.99 -29.32 -4.36
CA LEU A 166 11.18 -30.06 -5.60
C LEU A 166 9.81 -30.50 -6.16
N HIS A 167 9.55 -30.17 -7.42
CA HIS A 167 8.27 -30.50 -8.05
C HIS A 167 8.17 -32.00 -8.38
N ASN A 168 7.05 -32.63 -8.00
CA ASN A 168 6.85 -34.08 -8.12
C ASN A 168 5.53 -34.52 -8.79
N VAL A 169 4.77 -33.59 -9.37
CA VAL A 169 3.51 -33.88 -10.05
C VAL A 169 3.68 -33.74 -11.58
N THR A 170 3.18 -34.68 -12.39
CA THR A 170 2.59 -35.99 -12.03
C THR A 170 3.63 -37.05 -11.65
N MET A 171 4.91 -36.77 -11.92
CA MET A 171 6.09 -37.55 -11.53
C MET A 171 7.17 -36.58 -11.04
N ALA A 172 8.22 -37.10 -10.38
CA ALA A 172 9.39 -36.31 -10.01
C ALA A 172 9.98 -35.60 -11.24
N ASN A 173 9.98 -34.26 -11.24
CA ASN A 173 10.43 -33.44 -12.37
C ASN A 173 11.96 -33.37 -12.43
N ARG A 174 12.56 -34.53 -12.74
CA ARG A 174 14.00 -34.76 -12.89
C ARG A 174 14.28 -35.18 -14.33
N LEU A 175 15.28 -34.54 -14.93
CA LEU A 175 15.85 -34.88 -16.23
C LEU A 175 17.20 -35.57 -15.98
N LEU A 176 17.41 -36.74 -16.57
CA LEU A 176 18.73 -37.38 -16.60
C LEU A 176 19.10 -37.68 -18.04
N ARG A 177 20.24 -37.18 -18.49
CA ARG A 177 20.78 -37.48 -19.81
C ARG A 177 22.24 -37.86 -19.71
N LEU A 178 22.61 -38.97 -20.34
CA LEU A 178 23.96 -39.54 -20.31
C LEU A 178 24.54 -39.50 -21.73
N TRP A 179 25.75 -38.97 -21.84
CA TRP A 179 26.55 -38.97 -23.06
C TRP A 179 27.52 -40.17 -23.10
N PRO A 180 27.93 -40.62 -24.31
CA PRO A 180 28.82 -41.78 -24.46
C PRO A 180 30.15 -41.65 -23.70
N ASP A 181 30.69 -40.43 -23.59
CA ASP A 181 31.93 -40.12 -22.86
C ASP A 181 31.79 -40.15 -21.33
N GLY A 182 30.59 -40.44 -20.81
CA GLY A 182 30.28 -40.39 -19.38
C GLY A 182 29.87 -39.01 -18.88
N SER A 183 29.69 -38.02 -19.76
CA SER A 183 29.14 -36.72 -19.37
C SER A 183 27.65 -36.85 -19.04
N ILE A 184 27.24 -36.29 -17.91
CA ILE A 184 25.88 -36.36 -17.37
C ILE A 184 25.28 -34.96 -17.33
N VAL A 185 24.03 -34.88 -17.74
CA VAL A 185 23.18 -33.71 -17.52
C VAL A 185 22.07 -34.13 -16.56
N TYR A 186 22.06 -33.51 -15.40
CA TYR A 186 20.98 -33.65 -14.42
C TYR A 186 20.21 -32.34 -14.35
N GLY A 187 18.91 -32.40 -14.67
CA GLY A 187 18.01 -31.27 -14.55
C GLY A 187 16.97 -31.52 -13.46
N GLN A 188 16.57 -30.48 -12.75
CA GLN A 188 15.46 -30.54 -11.80
C GLN A 188 14.68 -29.23 -11.78
N ARG A 189 13.36 -29.32 -11.57
CA ARG A 189 12.52 -28.15 -11.33
C ARG A 189 12.43 -27.88 -9.83
N VAL A 190 12.86 -26.70 -9.41
CA VAL A 190 12.89 -26.29 -8.00
C VAL A 190 12.17 -24.96 -7.85
N THR A 191 11.34 -24.84 -6.83
CA THR A 191 10.88 -23.53 -6.34
C THR A 191 11.62 -23.21 -5.05
N VAL A 192 12.20 -22.02 -4.98
CA VAL A 192 13.00 -21.56 -3.84
C VAL A 192 12.42 -20.25 -3.34
N ILE A 193 12.21 -20.16 -2.03
CA ILE A 193 11.95 -18.92 -1.31
C ILE A 193 13.29 -18.47 -0.75
N ALA A 194 13.90 -17.50 -1.41
CA ALA A 194 15.25 -17.02 -1.10
C ALA A 194 15.20 -15.67 -0.40
N GLU A 195 16.06 -15.51 0.60
CA GLU A 195 16.27 -14.25 1.29
C GLU A 195 16.86 -13.21 0.34
N CYS A 196 16.28 -12.01 0.38
CA CYS A 196 16.80 -10.81 -0.26
C CYS A 196 16.62 -9.62 0.68
N ASN A 197 17.72 -9.17 1.28
CA ASN A 197 17.73 -8.03 2.17
C ASN A 197 17.53 -6.72 1.39
N MET A 198 16.27 -6.30 1.26
CA MET A 198 15.83 -5.14 0.50
C MET A 198 16.01 -3.83 1.27
N ASP A 199 16.49 -2.78 0.60
CA ASP A 199 16.53 -1.42 1.15
C ASP A 199 15.28 -0.63 0.72
N LEU A 200 14.34 -0.47 1.63
CA LEU A 200 13.05 0.19 1.39
C LEU A 200 13.05 1.68 1.78
N ARG A 201 14.21 2.28 2.09
CA ARG A 201 14.26 3.72 2.50
C ARG A 201 13.68 4.64 1.44
N LYS A 202 13.84 4.28 0.17
CA LYS A 202 13.31 5.02 -1.00
C LYS A 202 11.96 4.52 -1.49
N TYR A 203 11.26 3.65 -0.76
CA TYR A 203 9.97 3.12 -1.18
C TYR A 203 8.97 4.24 -1.51
N PRO A 204 8.28 4.21 -2.68
CA PRO A 204 8.24 3.15 -3.70
C PRO A 204 9.23 3.32 -4.86
N LEU A 205 10.09 4.33 -4.85
CA LEU A 205 11.10 4.62 -5.89
C LEU A 205 12.36 3.76 -5.74
N ASP A 206 12.24 2.61 -5.08
CA ASP A 206 13.33 1.73 -4.71
C ASP A 206 13.79 0.83 -5.87
N LYS A 207 15.08 0.48 -5.84
CA LYS A 207 15.71 -0.48 -6.75
C LYS A 207 16.39 -1.54 -5.89
N GLN A 208 15.98 -2.79 -6.03
CA GLN A 208 16.51 -3.89 -5.23
C GLN A 208 17.47 -4.75 -6.05
N ASN A 209 18.49 -5.31 -5.40
CA ASN A 209 19.41 -6.26 -6.00
C ASN A 209 19.31 -7.57 -5.23
N CYS A 210 18.63 -8.55 -5.80
CA CYS A 210 18.43 -9.85 -5.18
C CYS A 210 19.34 -10.88 -5.84
N SER A 211 19.77 -11.87 -5.06
CA SER A 211 20.63 -12.95 -5.54
C SER A 211 20.12 -14.31 -5.09
N LEU A 212 20.32 -15.31 -5.95
CA LEU A 212 20.15 -16.71 -5.60
C LEU A 212 21.52 -17.36 -5.55
N HIS A 213 21.82 -18.00 -4.42
CA HIS A 213 23.10 -18.63 -4.15
C HIS A 213 22.97 -20.15 -4.24
N LEU A 214 23.97 -20.81 -4.80
CA LEU A 214 24.10 -22.26 -4.85
C LEU A 214 25.49 -22.66 -4.36
N GLU A 215 25.54 -23.64 -3.47
CA GLU A 215 26.76 -24.09 -2.82
C GLU A 215 26.73 -25.61 -2.63
N SER A 216 27.91 -26.20 -2.48
CA SER A 216 28.08 -27.61 -2.09
C SER A 216 27.92 -27.73 -0.57
N TYR A 217 27.14 -28.69 -0.09
CA TYR A 217 26.92 -28.85 1.35
C TYR A 217 28.10 -29.53 2.06
N GLY A 218 28.61 -30.62 1.49
CA GLY A 218 29.63 -31.48 2.09
C GLY A 218 30.98 -31.44 1.39
N TYR A 219 31.04 -31.19 0.08
CA TYR A 219 32.30 -31.20 -0.66
C TYR A 219 32.98 -29.83 -0.69
N THR A 220 34.25 -29.79 -0.28
CA THR A 220 35.11 -28.61 -0.35
C THR A 220 35.64 -28.38 -1.77
N THR A 221 36.36 -27.28 -1.99
CA THR A 221 37.02 -26.96 -3.26
C THR A 221 38.06 -27.99 -3.71
N ASP A 222 38.57 -28.80 -2.78
CA ASP A 222 39.52 -29.88 -3.08
C ASP A 222 38.82 -31.08 -3.73
N ASP A 223 37.51 -31.23 -3.49
CA ASP A 223 36.71 -32.32 -4.03
C ASP A 223 35.88 -31.91 -5.24
N MET A 224 35.37 -30.68 -5.26
CA MET A 224 34.45 -30.22 -6.29
C MET A 224 34.56 -28.72 -6.54
N ILE A 225 34.38 -28.31 -7.80
CA ILE A 225 34.38 -26.91 -8.22
C ILE A 225 33.11 -26.63 -9.04
N TYR A 226 32.40 -25.55 -8.68
CA TYR A 226 31.27 -25.04 -9.45
C TYR A 226 31.69 -23.98 -10.44
N LYS A 227 31.13 -24.04 -11.65
CA LYS A 227 31.28 -23.00 -12.68
C LYS A 227 29.98 -22.78 -13.44
N TRP A 228 29.78 -21.59 -14.00
CA TRP A 228 28.70 -21.34 -14.93
C TRP A 228 29.03 -21.92 -16.31
N LEU A 229 28.08 -22.60 -16.95
CA LEU A 229 28.31 -23.28 -18.23
C LEU A 229 28.77 -22.32 -19.33
N LYS A 230 28.21 -21.11 -19.36
CA LYS A 230 28.43 -20.01 -20.33
C LYS A 230 28.39 -18.63 -19.65
N GLY A 231 28.94 -18.50 -18.44
CA GLY A 231 28.89 -17.23 -17.69
C GLY A 231 27.46 -16.70 -17.54
N ASP A 232 27.21 -15.43 -17.89
CA ASP A 232 25.91 -14.77 -17.79
C ASP A 232 24.82 -15.41 -18.67
N ASP A 233 25.19 -16.01 -19.81
CA ASP A 233 24.25 -16.71 -20.72
C ASP A 233 23.78 -18.07 -20.19
N SER A 234 24.36 -18.52 -19.07
CA SER A 234 23.92 -19.74 -18.36
C SER A 234 22.58 -19.55 -17.68
N VAL A 235 22.20 -18.30 -17.41
CA VAL A 235 20.94 -17.91 -16.76
C VAL A 235 20.00 -17.33 -17.82
N ARG A 236 18.84 -17.96 -18.02
CA ARG A 236 17.85 -17.59 -19.05
C ARG A 236 16.46 -17.41 -18.47
N GLY A 237 15.52 -16.95 -19.28
CA GLY A 237 14.11 -16.81 -18.91
C GLY A 237 13.72 -15.46 -18.31
N LEU A 238 14.66 -14.72 -17.71
CA LEU A 238 14.41 -13.44 -17.03
C LEU A 238 13.82 -12.33 -17.92
N GLN A 239 14.09 -12.35 -19.22
CA GLN A 239 13.70 -11.28 -20.16
C GLN A 239 12.19 -11.24 -20.45
N ASN A 240 11.51 -12.38 -20.36
CA ASN A 240 10.08 -12.51 -20.70
C ASN A 240 9.18 -12.61 -19.46
N LEU A 241 9.73 -12.34 -18.26
CA LEU A 241 8.98 -12.44 -17.01
C LEU A 241 8.12 -11.20 -16.80
N GLN A 242 6.82 -11.42 -16.64
CA GLN A 242 5.90 -10.42 -16.13
C GLN A 242 5.74 -10.62 -14.62
N VAL A 243 6.27 -9.69 -13.83
CA VAL A 243 6.12 -9.67 -12.37
C VAL A 243 5.21 -8.50 -12.01
N ALA A 244 4.15 -8.75 -11.23
CA ALA A 244 3.03 -7.81 -11.10
C ALA A 244 3.42 -6.40 -10.61
N GLN A 245 4.36 -6.29 -9.67
CA GLN A 245 4.74 -5.00 -9.05
C GLN A 245 6.16 -4.53 -9.44
N PHE A 246 6.91 -5.35 -10.19
CA PHE A 246 8.32 -5.12 -10.44
C PHE A 246 8.68 -5.42 -11.89
N ARG A 247 9.63 -4.65 -12.41
CA ARG A 247 10.33 -4.96 -13.64
C ARG A 247 11.70 -5.54 -13.31
N VAL A 248 11.95 -6.74 -13.81
CA VAL A 248 13.26 -7.38 -13.75
C VAL A 248 14.16 -6.72 -14.79
N LYS A 249 15.33 -6.26 -14.36
CA LYS A 249 16.41 -5.74 -15.22
C LYS A 249 17.61 -6.68 -15.12
N ASN A 250 18.63 -6.40 -15.95
CA ASN A 250 19.93 -7.08 -16.07
C ASN A 250 20.28 -8.02 -14.91
N HIS A 251 20.67 -9.24 -15.25
CA HIS A 251 21.27 -10.19 -14.33
C HIS A 251 22.79 -10.28 -14.52
N ARG A 252 23.48 -10.78 -13.49
CA ARG A 252 24.91 -11.10 -13.52
C ARG A 252 25.18 -12.35 -12.72
N THR A 253 26.03 -13.21 -13.25
CA THR A 253 26.54 -14.41 -12.62
C THR A 253 27.86 -14.13 -11.91
N LYS A 254 28.10 -14.86 -10.82
CA LYS A 254 29.34 -14.81 -10.04
C LYS A 254 29.75 -16.22 -9.66
N GLU A 255 31.05 -16.46 -9.72
CA GLU A 255 31.72 -17.65 -9.22
C GLU A 255 32.56 -17.22 -8.02
N MET A 256 32.42 -17.91 -6.89
CA MET A 256 32.95 -17.52 -5.59
C MET A 256 33.42 -18.77 -4.82
N ILE A 257 34.22 -18.55 -3.80
CA ILE A 257 34.60 -19.56 -2.81
C ILE A 257 34.23 -18.98 -1.44
N VAL A 258 33.50 -19.75 -0.65
CA VAL A 258 33.13 -19.36 0.72
C VAL A 258 33.89 -20.23 1.70
N THR A 259 34.53 -19.60 2.68
CA THR A 259 35.34 -20.29 3.69
C THR A 259 34.59 -20.35 5.01
N TYR A 260 34.35 -21.55 5.51
CA TYR A 260 33.83 -21.82 6.86
C TYR A 260 34.92 -22.49 7.71
N GLU A 261 34.63 -22.74 8.98
CA GLU A 261 35.53 -23.48 9.88
C GLU A 261 35.86 -24.88 9.37
N THR A 262 34.93 -25.51 8.63
CA THR A 262 35.07 -26.86 8.07
C THR A 262 35.86 -26.90 6.76
N GLY A 263 36.11 -25.76 6.11
CA GLY A 263 36.86 -25.69 4.86
C GLY A 263 36.36 -24.63 3.87
N ALA A 264 36.95 -24.64 2.67
CA ALA A 264 36.55 -23.78 1.56
C ALA A 264 35.57 -24.52 0.64
N TYR A 265 34.44 -23.90 0.29
CA TYR A 265 33.38 -24.53 -0.47
C TYR A 265 33.13 -23.80 -1.79
N PRO A 266 32.86 -24.54 -2.89
CA PRO A 266 32.53 -23.95 -4.18
C PRO A 266 31.15 -23.29 -4.13
N HIS A 267 31.09 -22.03 -4.56
CA HIS A 267 29.89 -21.23 -4.49
C HIS A 267 29.62 -20.53 -5.83
N VAL A 268 28.40 -20.60 -6.33
CA VAL A 268 27.97 -19.81 -7.49
C VAL A 268 26.69 -19.05 -7.16
N ALA A 269 26.59 -17.84 -7.66
CA ALA A 269 25.39 -17.02 -7.45
C ALA A 269 25.03 -16.29 -8.74
N PHE A 270 23.75 -16.01 -8.92
CA PHE A 270 23.33 -15.01 -9.89
C PHE A 270 22.53 -13.93 -9.18
N SER A 271 22.73 -12.70 -9.62
CA SER A 271 22.08 -11.50 -9.09
C SER A 271 21.23 -10.87 -10.18
N PHE A 272 20.07 -10.33 -9.81
CA PHE A 272 19.16 -9.65 -10.73
C PHE A 272 18.59 -8.40 -10.06
N ARG A 273 18.34 -7.38 -10.87
CA ARG A 273 17.88 -6.09 -10.36
C ARG A 273 16.37 -5.96 -10.53
N LEU A 274 15.67 -5.71 -9.43
CA LEU A 274 14.24 -5.40 -9.41
C LEU A 274 14.03 -3.90 -9.36
N THR A 275 13.19 -3.36 -10.25
CA THR A 275 12.73 -1.96 -10.20
C THR A 275 11.22 -1.96 -10.01
N ARG A 276 10.70 -1.25 -9.01
CA ARG A 276 9.26 -1.19 -8.76
C ARG A 276 8.53 -0.36 -9.82
N GLU A 277 7.35 -0.81 -10.23
CA GLU A 277 6.43 0.00 -11.03
C GLU A 277 5.59 0.90 -10.10
N VAL A 278 5.78 2.22 -10.22
CA VAL A 278 5.32 3.18 -9.19
C VAL A 278 3.96 3.82 -9.47
N ALA A 279 3.43 3.68 -10.69
CA ALA A 279 2.23 4.39 -11.14
C ALA A 279 0.99 4.09 -10.28
N TYR A 280 0.78 2.82 -9.94
CA TYR A 280 -0.33 2.40 -9.09
C TYR A 280 -0.24 2.98 -7.67
N ILE A 281 0.95 2.90 -7.06
CA ILE A 281 1.20 3.43 -5.71
C ILE A 281 1.04 4.94 -5.70
N PHE A 282 1.44 5.62 -6.77
CA PHE A 282 1.23 7.05 -6.92
C PHE A 282 -0.25 7.43 -6.86
N LEU A 283 -1.10 6.77 -7.66
CA LEU A 283 -2.53 7.04 -7.73
C LEU A 283 -3.29 6.66 -6.45
N GLN A 284 -2.86 5.61 -5.74
CA GLN A 284 -3.54 5.18 -4.51
C GLN A 284 -3.06 5.89 -3.25
N MET A 285 -1.79 6.30 -3.22
CA MET A 285 -1.17 6.81 -1.99
C MET A 285 -0.95 8.32 -2.01
N TYR A 286 -0.35 8.84 -3.08
CA TYR A 286 0.03 10.25 -3.16
C TYR A 286 -1.15 11.13 -3.54
N VAL A 287 -1.96 10.72 -4.52
CA VAL A 287 -3.11 11.52 -4.99
C VAL A 287 -4.14 11.73 -3.89
N PRO A 288 -4.66 10.70 -3.17
CA PRO A 288 -5.68 10.92 -2.14
C PRO A 288 -5.17 11.74 -0.95
N SER A 289 -3.94 11.50 -0.50
CA SER A 289 -3.32 12.30 0.58
C SER A 289 -3.18 13.76 0.20
N THR A 290 -2.82 14.05 -1.06
CA THR A 290 -2.72 15.44 -1.55
C THR A 290 -4.10 16.09 -1.63
N LEU A 291 -5.10 15.37 -2.11
CA LEU A 291 -6.49 15.87 -2.15
C LEU A 291 -7.04 16.18 -0.75
N LEU A 292 -6.71 15.37 0.28
CA LEU A 292 -7.10 15.66 1.66
C LEU A 292 -6.48 16.96 2.19
N VAL A 293 -5.22 17.25 1.82
CA VAL A 293 -4.59 18.54 2.12
C VAL A 293 -5.33 19.67 1.41
N MET A 294 -5.67 19.53 0.13
CA MET A 294 -6.44 20.54 -0.62
C MET A 294 -7.81 20.81 0.03
N ILE A 295 -8.51 19.75 0.48
CA ILE A 295 -9.80 19.87 1.16
C ILE A 295 -9.66 20.64 2.48
N SER A 296 -8.56 20.48 3.21
CA SER A 296 -8.32 21.22 4.44
C SER A 296 -8.28 22.75 4.22
N TRP A 297 -7.82 23.21 3.05
CA TRP A 297 -7.74 24.64 2.70
C TRP A 297 -9.09 25.25 2.32
N VAL A 298 -10.10 24.43 2.00
CA VAL A 298 -11.47 24.91 1.79
C VAL A 298 -12.00 25.61 3.04
N SER A 299 -11.51 25.23 4.23
CA SER A 299 -11.87 25.88 5.49
C SER A 299 -11.54 27.39 5.53
N PHE A 300 -10.51 27.85 4.79
CA PHE A 300 -10.11 29.26 4.72
C PHE A 300 -11.07 30.12 3.90
N TRP A 301 -11.91 29.48 3.08
CA TRP A 301 -12.93 30.14 2.27
C TRP A 301 -14.28 30.24 2.99
N ILE A 302 -14.45 29.50 4.09
CA ILE A 302 -15.67 29.51 4.89
C ILE A 302 -15.63 30.69 5.86
N ASN A 303 -16.72 31.47 5.88
CA ASN A 303 -16.85 32.61 6.77
C ASN A 303 -16.66 32.22 8.25
N LYS A 304 -15.90 33.04 8.98
CA LYS A 304 -15.64 32.88 10.42
C LYS A 304 -16.89 32.87 11.30
N ASP A 305 -18.01 33.39 10.79
CA ASP A 305 -19.28 33.45 11.49
C ASP A 305 -20.04 32.11 11.50
N SER A 306 -19.50 31.07 10.85
CA SER A 306 -19.98 29.69 10.93
C SER A 306 -18.95 28.73 11.55
N PRO A 307 -18.64 28.84 12.86
CA PRO A 307 -17.76 27.93 13.58
C PRO A 307 -18.05 26.43 13.37
N PRO A 308 -19.31 25.95 13.40
CA PRO A 308 -19.61 24.52 13.26
C PRO A 308 -19.12 23.92 11.94
N ALA A 309 -19.20 24.67 10.84
CA ALA A 309 -18.76 24.21 9.52
C ALA A 309 -17.23 24.05 9.45
N ARG A 310 -16.48 25.05 9.96
CA ARG A 310 -15.00 25.02 9.94
C ARG A 310 -14.43 23.95 10.87
N VAL A 311 -14.98 23.81 12.09
CA VAL A 311 -14.58 22.76 13.04
C VAL A 311 -14.85 21.38 12.47
N SER A 312 -16.05 21.16 11.94
CA SER A 312 -16.45 19.86 11.39
C SER A 312 -15.53 19.45 10.25
N LEU A 313 -15.27 20.35 9.29
CA LEU A 313 -14.34 20.10 8.17
C LEU A 313 -12.91 19.83 8.64
N GLY A 314 -12.39 20.61 9.59
CA GLY A 314 -11.03 20.44 10.13
C GLY A 314 -10.84 19.12 10.88
N ILE A 315 -11.77 18.76 11.76
CA ILE A 315 -11.70 17.48 12.49
C ILE A 315 -11.87 16.30 11.54
N THR A 316 -12.82 16.39 10.59
CA THR A 316 -13.09 15.32 9.63
C THR A 316 -11.90 15.08 8.70
N THR A 317 -11.21 16.13 8.26
CA THR A 317 -10.00 15.99 7.42
C THR A 317 -8.82 15.41 8.20
N VAL A 318 -8.62 15.80 9.47
CA VAL A 318 -7.60 15.16 10.34
C VAL A 318 -7.91 13.69 10.55
N LEU A 319 -9.16 13.35 10.83
CA LEU A 319 -9.59 11.96 10.99
C LEU A 319 -9.41 11.17 9.69
N ALA A 320 -9.84 11.71 8.55
CA ALA A 320 -9.68 11.09 7.24
C ALA A 320 -8.21 10.85 6.91
N GLN A 321 -7.33 11.83 7.17
CA GLN A 321 -5.88 11.69 6.97
C GLN A 321 -5.29 10.62 7.90
N THR A 322 -5.71 10.57 9.16
CA THR A 322 -5.24 9.57 10.13
C THR A 322 -5.66 8.16 9.73
N THR A 323 -6.92 7.99 9.33
CA THR A 323 -7.48 6.73 8.83
C THR A 323 -6.75 6.28 7.57
N PHE A 324 -6.51 7.20 6.64
CA PHE A 324 -5.76 6.93 5.42
C PHE A 324 -4.32 6.47 5.70
N VAL A 325 -3.58 7.18 6.55
CA VAL A 325 -2.21 6.80 6.92
C VAL A 325 -2.17 5.43 7.60
N THR A 326 -3.15 5.14 8.46
CA THR A 326 -3.25 3.84 9.14
C THR A 326 -3.54 2.72 8.15
N SER A 327 -4.50 2.93 7.23
CA SER A 327 -4.82 1.98 6.17
C SER A 327 -3.63 1.74 5.24
N ALA A 328 -2.97 2.82 4.81
CA ALA A 328 -1.85 2.72 3.89
C ALA A 328 -0.63 2.04 4.55
N ARG A 329 -0.41 2.24 5.86
CA ARG A 329 0.62 1.51 6.62
C ARG A 329 0.30 0.03 6.81
N ALA A 330 -0.97 -0.37 6.79
CA ALA A 330 -1.35 -1.78 6.87
C ALA A 330 -0.95 -2.56 5.62
N SER A 331 -0.96 -1.91 4.46
CA SER A 331 -0.53 -2.47 3.17
C SER A 331 0.99 -2.40 2.95
N LEU A 332 1.73 -1.68 3.80
CA LEU A 332 3.17 -1.52 3.71
C LEU A 332 3.90 -2.42 4.70
N PRO A 333 5.12 -2.87 4.35
CA PRO A 333 5.93 -3.64 5.27
C PRO A 333 6.30 -2.83 6.52
N LYS A 334 6.15 -3.48 7.68
CA LYS A 334 6.52 -2.95 8.99
C LYS A 334 8.01 -3.11 9.20
N ILE A 335 8.75 -2.07 8.85
CA ILE A 335 10.20 -1.97 9.02
C ILE A 335 10.53 -0.86 10.02
N SER A 336 11.69 -0.96 10.67
CA SER A 336 12.09 -0.06 11.76
C SER A 336 12.51 1.34 11.30
N TYR A 337 12.87 1.51 10.03
CA TYR A 337 13.34 2.78 9.48
C TYR A 337 12.25 3.52 8.68
N ILE A 338 12.40 4.84 8.58
CA ILE A 338 11.46 5.73 7.89
C ILE A 338 11.58 5.54 6.37
N LYS A 339 10.44 5.33 5.70
CA LYS A 339 10.35 5.25 4.23
C LYS A 339 10.09 6.62 3.62
N ALA A 340 10.49 6.82 2.36
CA ALA A 340 10.19 8.06 1.63
C ALA A 340 8.69 8.37 1.61
N VAL A 341 7.83 7.36 1.47
CA VAL A 341 6.38 7.55 1.54
C VAL A 341 5.88 7.97 2.93
N ASP A 342 6.50 7.48 4.01
CA ASP A 342 6.15 7.90 5.38
C ASP A 342 6.43 9.41 5.56
N VAL A 343 7.53 9.91 5.00
CA VAL A 343 7.87 11.35 5.04
C VAL A 343 6.81 12.19 4.31
N TYR A 344 6.35 11.74 3.14
CA TYR A 344 5.31 12.45 2.38
C TYR A 344 3.97 12.49 3.13
N LEU A 345 3.56 11.36 3.71
CA LEU A 345 2.32 11.27 4.47
C LEU A 345 2.37 12.09 5.76
N LEU A 346 3.50 12.11 6.46
CA LEU A 346 3.72 12.94 7.65
C LEU A 346 3.68 14.43 7.30
N MET A 347 4.28 14.81 6.16
CA MET A 347 4.18 16.18 5.65
C MET A 347 2.71 16.56 5.41
N CYS A 348 1.94 15.73 4.70
CA CYS A 348 0.52 15.97 4.46
C CYS A 348 -0.27 16.07 5.77
N PHE A 349 -0.02 15.16 6.73
CA PHE A 349 -0.64 15.19 8.04
C PHE A 349 -0.36 16.49 8.81
N PHE A 350 0.89 16.97 8.76
CA PHE A 350 1.26 18.25 9.37
C PHE A 350 0.47 19.41 8.78
N PHE A 351 0.31 19.49 7.45
CA PHE A 351 -0.46 20.57 6.82
C PHE A 351 -1.96 20.53 7.16
N VAL A 352 -2.56 19.34 7.20
CA VAL A 352 -3.96 19.18 7.61
C VAL A 352 -4.15 19.59 9.07
N PHE A 353 -3.24 19.19 9.96
CA PHE A 353 -3.26 19.59 11.37
C PHE A 353 -3.05 21.11 11.54
N ALA A 354 -2.13 21.69 10.78
CA ALA A 354 -1.88 23.13 10.79
C ALA A 354 -3.10 23.93 10.32
N ALA A 355 -3.88 23.43 9.35
CA ALA A 355 -5.14 24.08 8.93
C ALA A 355 -6.19 24.08 10.06
N LEU A 356 -6.28 23.01 10.86
CA LEU A 356 -7.14 22.99 12.05
C LEU A 356 -6.61 23.96 13.13
N GLY A 357 -5.30 24.03 13.31
CA GLY A 357 -4.65 24.97 14.22
C GLY A 357 -4.90 26.43 13.86
N GLU A 358 -4.87 26.76 12.57
CA GLU A 358 -5.21 28.08 12.04
C GLU A 358 -6.62 28.50 12.44
N TYR A 359 -7.61 27.60 12.25
CA TYR A 359 -8.97 27.88 12.68
C TYR A 359 -9.07 28.11 14.19
N ALA A 360 -8.35 27.34 15.01
CA ALA A 360 -8.34 27.53 16.45
C ALA A 360 -7.81 28.92 16.84
N ILE A 361 -6.77 29.40 16.14
CA ILE A 361 -6.22 30.75 16.32
C ILE A 361 -7.26 31.82 15.91
N VAL A 362 -7.85 31.71 14.71
CA VAL A 362 -8.88 32.63 14.21
C VAL A 362 -10.09 32.71 15.17
N SER A 363 -10.54 31.56 15.67
CA SER A 363 -11.67 31.46 16.60
C SER A 363 -11.34 32.09 17.96
N PHE A 364 -10.14 31.85 18.48
CA PHE A 364 -9.67 32.44 19.73
C PHE A 364 -9.57 33.97 19.62
N GLU A 365 -8.97 34.48 18.54
CA GLU A 365 -8.86 35.92 18.32
C GLU A 365 -10.22 36.58 18.10
N SER A 366 -11.09 35.99 17.28
CA SER A 366 -12.46 36.44 17.06
C SER A 366 -13.24 36.53 18.38
N THR A 367 -13.15 35.50 19.23
CA THR A 367 -13.81 35.47 20.54
C THR A 367 -13.22 36.51 21.50
N ARG A 368 -11.89 36.64 21.55
CA ARG A 368 -11.19 37.64 22.37
C ARG A 368 -11.58 39.07 21.98
N ARG A 369 -11.70 39.36 20.68
CA ARG A 369 -12.13 40.68 20.18
C ARG A 369 -13.62 40.93 20.43
N LYS A 370 -14.51 39.96 20.18
CA LYS A 370 -15.95 40.06 20.53
C LYS A 370 -16.15 40.38 22.03
N ARG A 371 -15.37 39.75 22.92
CA ARG A 371 -15.38 40.07 24.36
C ARG A 371 -14.90 41.49 24.67
N LYS A 372 -13.85 41.98 24.01
CA LYS A 372 -13.37 43.36 24.16
C LYS A 372 -14.40 44.39 23.66
N ALA A 373 -15.02 44.12 22.51
CA ALA A 373 -16.07 44.97 21.94
C ALA A 373 -17.29 45.03 22.88
N ALA A 374 -17.76 43.89 23.38
CA ALA A 374 -18.87 43.82 24.34
C ALA A 374 -18.55 44.54 25.66
N LYS A 375 -17.30 44.47 26.15
CA LYS A 375 -16.87 45.23 27.34
C LYS A 375 -16.89 46.74 27.08
N LYS A 376 -16.37 47.19 25.95
CA LYS A 376 -16.35 48.61 25.56
C LYS A 376 -17.76 49.16 25.34
N GLU A 377 -18.66 48.36 24.78
CA GLU A 377 -20.07 48.71 24.61
C GLU A 377 -20.78 48.86 25.96
N LYS A 378 -20.54 47.93 26.90
CA LYS A 378 -21.03 48.06 28.29
C LYS A 378 -20.48 49.30 28.98
N GLU A 379 -19.19 49.61 28.85
CA GLU A 379 -18.59 50.82 29.42
C GLU A 379 -19.23 52.11 28.84
N ILE A 380 -19.48 52.16 27.53
CA ILE A 380 -20.16 53.29 26.88
C ILE A 380 -21.60 53.41 27.35
N GLN A 381 -22.31 52.29 27.49
CA GLN A 381 -23.70 52.26 27.96
C GLN A 381 -23.81 52.74 29.42
N THR A 382 -22.96 52.24 30.31
CA THR A 382 -22.89 52.71 31.71
C THR A 382 -22.53 54.20 31.79
N GLN A 383 -21.67 54.69 30.90
CA GLN A 383 -21.34 56.12 30.85
C GLN A 383 -22.52 56.97 30.37
N ARG A 384 -23.30 56.50 29.38
CA ARG A 384 -24.54 57.15 28.95
C ARG A 384 -25.58 57.20 30.06
N GLU A 385 -25.77 56.10 30.79
CA GLU A 385 -26.70 56.03 31.93
C GLU A 385 -26.32 57.01 33.03
N ARG A 386 -25.01 57.14 33.34
CA ARG A 386 -24.51 58.15 34.29
C ARG A 386 -24.76 59.58 33.82
N GLU A 387 -24.53 59.88 32.53
CA GLU A 387 -24.79 61.22 31.97
C GLU A 387 -26.29 61.58 32.01
N ILE A 388 -27.17 60.60 31.80
CA ILE A 388 -28.63 60.80 31.90
C ILE A 388 -29.05 61.02 33.36
N ALA A 389 -28.54 60.21 34.29
CA ALA A 389 -28.82 60.34 35.72
C ALA A 389 -28.34 61.70 36.28
N GLN A 390 -27.17 62.18 35.86
CA GLN A 390 -26.66 63.51 36.24
C GLN A 390 -27.55 64.64 35.71
N ARG A 391 -28.05 64.53 34.47
CA ARG A 391 -28.99 65.51 33.93
C ARG A 391 -30.34 65.49 34.64
N ALA A 392 -30.85 64.31 34.99
CA ALA A 392 -32.08 64.17 35.77
C ALA A 392 -31.93 64.80 37.17
N ALA A 393 -30.82 64.55 37.87
CA ALA A 393 -30.53 65.16 39.17
C ALA A 393 -30.39 66.69 39.07
N PHE A 394 -29.80 67.22 38.00
CA PHE A 394 -29.70 68.67 37.77
C PHE A 394 -31.08 69.31 37.55
N VAL A 395 -31.98 68.64 36.81
CA VAL A 395 -33.36 69.11 36.61
C VAL A 395 -34.15 69.07 37.93
N ASP A 396 -33.98 68.02 38.73
CA ASP A 396 -34.61 67.91 40.06
C ASP A 396 -34.11 69.01 41.01
N GLN A 397 -32.82 69.34 40.95
CA GLN A 397 -32.23 70.43 41.72
C GLN A 397 -32.74 71.82 41.29
N ILE A 398 -33.02 72.02 40.00
CA ILE A 398 -33.70 73.25 39.51
C ILE A 398 -35.14 73.32 40.02
N PHE A 399 -35.86 72.18 40.01
CA PHE A 399 -37.24 72.10 40.46
C PHE A 399 -37.41 72.41 41.97
N GLN A 400 -36.41 72.06 42.81
CA GLN A 400 -36.44 72.42 44.23
C GLN A 400 -36.14 73.91 44.52
N VAL A 401 -35.54 74.65 43.58
CA VAL A 401 -35.14 76.06 43.79
C VAL A 401 -36.19 77.05 43.27
N HIS A 402 -37.07 76.67 42.33
CA HIS A 402 -38.17 77.50 41.80
C HIS A 402 -39.49 76.68 41.73
N PRO A 403 -40.41 76.81 42.70
CA PRO A 403 -41.63 75.99 42.75
C PRO A 403 -42.75 76.41 41.78
N ASP A 404 -42.70 77.64 41.25
CA ASP A 404 -43.85 78.30 40.58
C ASP A 404 -43.72 78.47 39.05
N GLU A 405 -42.82 77.73 38.39
CA GLU A 405 -42.70 77.78 36.93
C GLU A 405 -43.34 76.54 36.27
N LYS A 406 -44.36 76.78 35.41
CA LYS A 406 -45.17 75.74 34.77
C LYS A 406 -44.34 74.77 33.94
N LEU A 407 -44.56 73.47 34.17
CA LEU A 407 -43.94 72.34 33.47
C LEU A 407 -44.15 72.43 31.94
N PRO A 408 -43.10 72.32 31.12
CA PRO A 408 -43.26 71.94 29.72
C PRO A 408 -43.57 70.44 29.67
N GLU A 409 -44.70 70.10 29.06
CA GLU A 409 -45.20 68.74 28.90
C GLU A 409 -44.19 67.89 28.10
N LEU A 410 -43.56 66.91 28.75
CA LEU A 410 -42.70 65.91 28.11
C LEU A 410 -43.59 64.90 27.38
N GLN A 411 -43.95 65.19 26.14
CA GLN A 411 -44.54 64.18 25.25
C GLN A 411 -43.49 63.12 24.90
N MET A 412 -43.65 61.94 25.49
CA MET A 412 -43.06 60.69 25.01
C MET A 412 -43.68 60.34 23.66
N THR A 413 -42.98 60.59 22.56
CA THR A 413 -43.33 59.98 21.28
C THR A 413 -42.46 58.74 21.10
N SER A 414 -43.08 57.57 21.30
CA SER A 414 -42.63 56.29 20.76
C SER A 414 -42.68 56.36 19.24
N THR A 415 -41.61 55.98 18.55
CA THR A 415 -41.64 55.84 17.09
C THR A 415 -40.95 54.52 16.74
N GLU A 416 -41.76 53.51 16.44
CA GLU A 416 -41.41 52.41 15.55
C GLU A 416 -41.30 52.93 14.11
N PRO A 417 -40.52 52.27 13.22
CA PRO A 417 -40.16 52.84 11.93
C PRO A 417 -41.08 52.34 10.82
N GLU A 418 -41.70 53.24 10.05
CA GLU A 418 -42.11 52.91 8.67
C GLU A 418 -42.30 54.14 7.76
N GLU A 419 -41.63 54.02 6.62
CA GLU A 419 -41.89 54.49 5.25
C GLU A 419 -42.20 55.95 4.86
N GLU A 420 -41.68 56.25 3.66
CA GLU A 420 -41.67 57.49 2.91
C GLU A 420 -43.07 58.01 2.54
N GLN A 421 -43.32 59.32 2.63
CA GLN A 421 -43.86 60.10 1.50
C GLN A 421 -44.02 61.61 1.79
N SER A 422 -43.52 62.37 0.81
CA SER A 422 -44.07 63.60 0.23
C SER A 422 -44.42 64.82 1.09
N TRP A 423 -43.66 65.88 0.80
CA TRP A 423 -43.86 67.31 1.06
C TRP A 423 -45.31 67.83 1.00
N SER A 424 -45.71 68.60 2.02
CA SER A 424 -46.34 69.92 1.80
C SER A 424 -46.23 70.82 3.04
N THR A 425 -45.93 72.09 2.76
CA THR A 425 -45.72 73.23 3.65
C THR A 425 -46.95 73.64 4.47
N LYS A 426 -46.73 74.03 5.73
CA LYS A 426 -47.43 75.16 6.36
C LYS A 426 -46.64 75.74 7.53
N GLU A 427 -46.51 77.06 7.51
CA GLU A 427 -45.80 77.91 8.47
C GLU A 427 -46.55 78.00 9.81
N GLY A 428 -45.79 78.10 10.90
CA GLY A 428 -46.28 78.41 12.24
C GLY A 428 -45.12 78.66 13.20
N SER A 429 -44.87 79.94 13.48
CA SER A 429 -43.79 80.46 14.33
C SER A 429 -44.07 80.25 15.83
N SER A 430 -43.09 79.75 16.60
CA SER A 430 -42.65 80.39 17.86
C SER A 430 -41.35 79.77 18.46
N SER A 431 -40.51 80.68 18.97
CA SER A 431 -39.46 80.54 20.01
C SER A 431 -38.33 79.50 19.88
N GLY A 432 -37.34 79.82 19.05
CA GLY A 432 -36.02 80.27 19.54
C GLY A 432 -35.22 79.42 20.54
N ILE A 433 -35.02 78.12 20.29
CA ILE A 433 -33.72 77.48 20.57
C ILE A 433 -33.05 77.34 19.20
N SER A 434 -31.93 78.02 18.97
CA SER A 434 -31.25 78.05 17.66
C SER A 434 -31.18 76.63 17.08
N GLU A 435 -31.84 76.41 15.94
CA GLU A 435 -31.83 75.16 15.15
C GLU A 435 -30.40 74.67 14.89
N GLU A 436 -29.46 75.61 14.83
CA GLU A 436 -28.03 75.36 14.72
C GLU A 436 -27.46 74.54 15.89
N THR A 437 -28.02 74.70 17.10
CA THR A 437 -27.59 74.03 18.33
C THR A 437 -28.10 72.59 18.38
N LYS A 438 -29.35 72.35 17.93
CA LYS A 438 -29.92 71.00 17.78
C LYS A 438 -29.20 70.24 16.66
N ALA A 439 -28.94 70.89 15.52
CA ALA A 439 -28.17 70.32 14.41
C ALA A 439 -26.73 69.97 14.81
N ARG A 440 -26.01 70.86 15.53
CA ARG A 440 -24.66 70.58 16.06
C ARG A 440 -24.64 69.42 17.07
N ARG A 441 -25.70 69.26 17.88
CA ARG A 441 -25.82 68.15 18.85
C ARG A 441 -26.09 66.81 18.17
N MET A 442 -27.00 66.78 17.19
CA MET A 442 -27.25 65.61 16.33
C MET A 442 -26.02 65.22 15.50
N ALA A 443 -25.28 66.19 14.97
CA ALA A 443 -24.03 65.97 14.24
C ALA A 443 -22.93 65.35 15.14
N ARG A 444 -22.81 65.79 16.40
CA ARG A 444 -21.85 65.21 17.36
C ARG A 444 -22.23 63.78 17.77
N ILE A 445 -23.52 63.48 17.91
CA ILE A 445 -24.01 62.13 18.21
C ILE A 445 -23.77 61.20 17.01
N ARG A 446 -24.13 61.63 15.79
CA ARG A 446 -23.84 60.89 14.54
C ARG A 446 -22.34 60.66 14.35
N ALA A 447 -21.50 61.66 14.63
CA ALA A 447 -20.04 61.52 14.54
C ALA A 447 -19.46 60.53 15.57
N LYS A 448 -20.02 60.46 16.79
CA LYS A 448 -19.62 59.47 17.81
C LYS A 448 -20.09 58.06 17.45
N VAL A 449 -21.32 57.90 16.97
CA VAL A 449 -21.85 56.61 16.49
C VAL A 449 -21.04 56.11 15.29
N ALA A 450 -20.76 57.00 14.32
CA ALA A 450 -19.92 56.69 13.17
C ALA A 450 -18.50 56.27 13.60
N ARG A 451 -17.90 56.87 14.64
CA ARG A 451 -16.60 56.43 15.17
C ARG A 451 -16.65 55.04 15.81
N ILE A 452 -17.71 54.70 16.54
CA ILE A 452 -17.86 53.37 17.15
C ILE A 452 -18.09 52.31 16.07
N GLN A 453 -18.93 52.61 15.08
CA GLN A 453 -19.18 51.74 13.94
C GLN A 453 -17.93 51.56 13.08
N LYS A 454 -17.11 52.61 12.91
CA LYS A 454 -15.81 52.55 12.22
C LYS A 454 -14.78 51.72 12.97
N VAL A 455 -14.78 51.71 14.31
CA VAL A 455 -13.95 50.82 15.13
C VAL A 455 -14.42 49.36 15.02
N SER A 456 -15.74 49.11 14.99
CA SER A 456 -16.30 47.76 14.79
C SER A 456 -16.00 47.21 13.38
N LEU A 457 -16.11 48.05 12.34
CA LEU A 457 -15.79 47.70 10.96
C LEU A 457 -14.29 47.43 10.74
N HIS A 458 -13.41 48.24 11.33
CA HIS A 458 -11.96 48.04 11.22
C HIS A 458 -11.49 46.74 11.90
N ASP A 459 -12.14 46.32 13.00
CA ASP A 459 -11.83 45.06 13.70
C ASP A 459 -12.29 43.79 12.93
N ILE A 460 -13.23 43.92 11.99
CA ILE A 460 -13.64 42.82 11.08
C ILE A 460 -12.58 42.63 9.97
N GLU A 461 -12.02 43.73 9.47
CA GLU A 461 -11.04 43.77 8.39
C GLU A 461 -9.71 43.07 8.76
N ASP A 462 -9.30 43.13 10.04
CA ASP A 462 -8.06 42.51 10.54
C ASP A 462 -8.13 41.00 10.77
N VAL A 463 -9.30 40.43 11.03
CA VAL A 463 -9.47 38.96 11.18
C VAL A 463 -9.57 38.29 9.81
N ASP A 464 -10.20 38.96 8.84
CA ASP A 464 -10.20 38.52 7.44
C ASP A 464 -8.79 38.53 6.83
N ASN A 465 -7.87 39.36 7.37
CA ASN A 465 -6.47 39.35 6.96
C ASN A 465 -5.78 38.01 7.28
N ILE A 466 -6.11 37.33 8.40
CA ILE A 466 -5.50 36.03 8.74
C ILE A 466 -5.91 34.98 7.70
N ASP A 467 -7.22 34.82 7.46
CA ASP A 467 -7.73 33.90 6.45
C ASP A 467 -7.18 34.23 5.05
N ARG A 468 -7.00 35.52 4.73
CA ARG A 468 -6.41 36.00 3.47
C ARG A 468 -4.94 35.59 3.30
N TYR A 469 -4.13 35.69 4.36
CA TYR A 469 -2.74 35.22 4.32
C TYR A 469 -2.68 33.68 4.27
N SER A 470 -3.52 32.99 5.03
CA SER A 470 -3.60 31.52 5.04
C SER A 470 -3.88 30.95 3.65
N ARG A 471 -4.75 31.58 2.86
CA ARG A 471 -5.07 31.18 1.47
C ARG A 471 -3.88 31.15 0.51
N ILE A 472 -2.83 31.94 0.76
CA ILE A 472 -1.65 32.02 -0.11
C ILE A 472 -0.50 31.22 0.49
N ILE A 473 -0.27 31.37 1.80
CA ILE A 473 0.89 30.78 2.49
C ILE A 473 0.80 29.26 2.51
N PHE A 474 -0.36 28.68 2.85
CA PHE A 474 -0.51 27.23 2.96
C PHE A 474 -0.28 26.52 1.61
N PRO A 475 -0.97 26.89 0.52
CA PRO A 475 -0.72 26.26 -0.78
C PRO A 475 0.70 26.44 -1.28
N SER A 476 1.26 27.66 -1.15
CA SER A 476 2.61 27.94 -1.63
C SER A 476 3.67 27.14 -0.88
N THR A 477 3.53 27.03 0.44
CA THR A 477 4.46 26.27 1.28
C THR A 477 4.34 24.77 1.01
N PHE A 478 3.12 24.26 0.82
CA PHE A 478 2.91 22.85 0.48
C PHE A 478 3.52 22.49 -0.88
N VAL A 479 3.28 23.31 -1.91
CA VAL A 479 3.86 23.10 -3.25
C VAL A 479 5.40 23.15 -3.18
N PHE A 480 5.96 24.11 -2.45
CA PHE A 480 7.41 24.16 -2.24
C PHE A 480 7.96 22.89 -1.56
N CYS A 481 7.34 22.44 -0.47
CA CYS A 481 7.73 21.22 0.22
C CYS A 481 7.57 19.96 -0.65
N ALA A 482 6.51 19.90 -1.46
CA ALA A 482 6.26 18.80 -2.39
C ALA A 482 7.33 18.77 -3.50
N VAL A 483 7.67 19.92 -4.10
CA VAL A 483 8.75 20.02 -5.10
C VAL A 483 10.10 19.65 -4.47
N LEU A 484 10.40 20.12 -3.26
CA LEU A 484 11.61 19.75 -2.54
C LEU A 484 11.67 18.24 -2.27
N TYR A 485 10.54 17.63 -1.88
CA TYR A 485 10.44 16.19 -1.68
C TYR A 485 10.75 15.44 -2.98
N TRP A 486 10.05 15.75 -4.06
CA TRP A 486 10.25 15.06 -5.34
C TRP A 486 11.66 15.25 -5.88
N THR A 487 12.22 16.45 -5.77
CA THR A 487 13.62 16.70 -6.20
C THR A 487 14.61 15.86 -5.38
N VAL A 488 14.49 15.79 -4.05
CA VAL A 488 15.38 14.98 -3.21
C VAL A 488 15.29 13.49 -3.54
N TYR A 489 14.08 12.96 -3.71
CA TYR A 489 13.87 11.52 -3.93
C TYR A 489 14.02 11.07 -5.39
N LEU A 490 13.84 11.97 -6.37
CA LEU A 490 14.09 11.69 -7.79
C LEU A 490 15.53 11.99 -8.23
N LEU A 491 16.18 13.07 -7.74
CA LEU A 491 17.54 13.41 -8.18
C LEU A 491 18.64 12.53 -7.57
N LYS A 492 18.39 11.91 -6.41
CA LYS A 492 19.30 10.89 -5.84
C LYS A 492 19.13 9.51 -6.51
N MET A 493 18.90 9.45 -7.82
CA MET A 493 18.55 8.22 -8.57
C MET A 493 19.71 7.34 -8.98
#